data_AF-A0AAD4CQ76-F1
#
_entry.id   AF-A0AAD4CQ76-F1
#
_cell.length_a   1.000
_cell.length_b   1.000
_cell.length_c   1.000
_cell.angle_alpha   90.00
_cell.angle_beta   90.00
_cell.angle_gamma   90.00
#
_symmetry.space_group_name_H-M   'P 1'
#
loop_
_entity.id
_entity.type
_entity.pdbx_description
1 polymer ?
#
loop_
_entity_poly.entity_id
_entity_poly.type
_entity_poly.pdbx_seq_one_letter_code
_entity_poly.pdbx_strand_id
1 'polypeptide(L)'
;MAAEPDPQIVLYDLACTKNECFSPVVWRIRLMLNYKRIPYTTVFLEFPDIEPTLKELGISPGPENKYTVPAVYHIPTKKYIMDSTKIAPFLESTYPDPPVPLESTLGREIATKARDVVGTVFRTSITPREMNIISPRAQEYFRRTREARLGHRLEDLLDEEKEEQAWTAIADGMRAVGELMRTNKADGPFVLGSQPSYTDFFIAGSLQAARIVDDRVFTKIVAYPGYRDVYEGCVPYMDKRD
;
A
#
# COMPACT_ATOMS: atom_id res chain seq x y z
N MET A 1 31.23 -3.20 12.09
CA MET A 1 29.97 -3.03 11.34
C MET A 1 29.67 -4.36 10.69
N ALA A 2 28.55 -5.00 11.02
CA ALA A 2 28.17 -6.24 10.33
C ALA A 2 27.83 -5.90 8.88
N ALA A 3 28.32 -6.68 7.92
CA ALA A 3 27.91 -6.54 6.52
C ALA A 3 26.40 -6.78 6.42
N GLU A 4 25.69 -5.95 5.65
CA GLU A 4 24.30 -6.23 5.35
C GLU A 4 24.19 -7.57 4.62
N PRO A 5 23.24 -8.45 4.99
CA PRO A 5 23.07 -9.73 4.32
C PRO A 5 22.68 -9.53 2.85
N ASP A 6 23.19 -10.39 1.98
CA ASP A 6 22.87 -10.36 0.55
C ASP A 6 21.35 -10.41 0.33
N PRO A 7 20.81 -9.64 -0.64
CA PRO A 7 19.38 -9.61 -0.90
C PRO A 7 18.88 -10.98 -1.37
N GLN A 8 17.71 -11.37 -0.86
CA GLN A 8 16.99 -12.59 -1.26
C GLN A 8 15.80 -12.28 -2.17
N ILE A 9 15.33 -11.04 -2.15
CA ILE A 9 14.22 -10.53 -2.96
C ILE A 9 14.68 -9.29 -3.72
N VAL A 10 14.27 -9.17 -4.99
CA VAL A 10 14.20 -7.87 -5.68
C VAL A 10 12.73 -7.47 -5.71
N LEU A 11 12.39 -6.33 -5.11
CA LEU A 11 11.04 -5.78 -5.09
C LEU A 11 10.90 -4.73 -6.21
N TYR A 12 9.99 -4.94 -7.15
CA TYR A 12 9.62 -3.93 -8.14
C TYR A 12 8.54 -3.03 -7.56
N ASP A 13 8.86 -1.75 -7.42
CA ASP A 13 8.06 -0.72 -6.75
C ASP A 13 7.76 0.43 -7.71
N LEU A 14 6.84 1.30 -7.31
CA LEU A 14 6.41 2.47 -8.06
C LEU A 14 7.27 3.69 -7.72
N ALA A 15 7.90 4.28 -8.73
CA ALA A 15 8.79 5.42 -8.59
C ALA A 15 8.02 6.74 -8.38
N CYS A 16 8.54 7.60 -7.49
CA CYS A 16 8.14 9.00 -7.37
C CYS A 16 9.35 9.91 -7.20
N THR A 17 9.16 11.22 -7.32
CA THR A 17 10.20 12.24 -7.18
C THR A 17 10.77 12.36 -5.77
N LYS A 18 10.13 11.73 -4.77
CA LYS A 18 10.62 11.66 -3.39
C LYS A 18 11.59 10.50 -3.14
N ASN A 19 11.84 9.66 -4.15
CA ASN A 19 12.70 8.47 -4.04
C ASN A 19 12.29 7.53 -2.88
N GLU A 20 10.99 7.41 -2.63
CA GLU A 20 10.40 6.50 -1.64
C GLU A 20 9.14 5.84 -2.24
N CYS A 21 8.73 4.71 -1.66
CA CYS A 21 7.47 4.05 -1.99
C CYS A 21 6.26 4.95 -1.67
N PHE A 22 5.35 5.12 -2.63
CA PHE A 22 4.04 5.75 -2.40
C PHE A 22 2.85 4.85 -2.80
N SER A 23 3.11 3.63 -3.28
CA SER A 23 2.04 2.68 -3.61
C SER A 23 1.55 1.98 -2.34
N PRO A 24 0.24 2.06 -2.01
CA PRO A 24 -0.29 1.40 -0.81
C PRO A 24 -0.16 -0.13 -0.88
N VAL A 25 -0.25 -0.70 -2.09
CA VAL A 25 -0.16 -2.15 -2.30
C VAL A 25 1.29 -2.63 -2.22
N VAL A 26 2.25 -1.82 -2.67
CA VAL A 26 3.68 -2.18 -2.52
C VAL A 26 4.12 -2.02 -1.07
N TRP A 27 3.69 -0.96 -0.38
CA TRP A 27 3.93 -0.78 1.06
C TRP A 27 3.50 -2.00 1.88
N ARG A 28 2.41 -2.65 1.52
CA ARG A 28 1.93 -3.86 2.19
C ARG A 28 2.93 -5.02 2.13
N ILE A 29 3.57 -5.22 0.97
CA ILE A 29 4.62 -6.23 0.79
C ILE A 29 5.92 -5.78 1.46
N ARG A 30 6.27 -4.49 1.34
CA ARG A 30 7.43 -3.88 2.00
C ARG A 30 7.39 -4.07 3.53
N LEU A 31 6.24 -3.79 4.16
CA LEU A 31 6.02 -4.01 5.59
C LEU A 31 6.20 -5.50 5.96
N MET A 32 5.68 -6.41 5.13
CA MET A 32 5.85 -7.84 5.36
C MET A 32 7.31 -8.30 5.26
N LEU A 33 8.06 -7.80 4.27
CA LEU A 33 9.50 -8.07 4.12
C LEU A 33 10.28 -7.52 5.33
N ASN A 34 10.00 -6.29 5.75
CA ASN A 34 10.66 -5.63 6.87
C ASN A 34 10.37 -6.32 8.21
N TYR A 35 9.10 -6.64 8.48
CA TYR A 35 8.69 -7.37 9.69
C TYR A 35 9.37 -8.74 9.77
N LYS A 36 9.42 -9.46 8.64
CA LYS A 36 10.10 -10.76 8.56
C LYS A 36 11.63 -10.67 8.46
N ARG A 37 12.19 -9.45 8.40
CA ARG A 37 13.63 -9.19 8.23
C ARG A 37 14.22 -9.89 7.00
N ILE A 38 13.45 -9.99 5.92
CA ILE A 38 13.90 -10.58 4.66
C ILE A 38 14.72 -9.51 3.93
N PRO A 39 16.00 -9.75 3.61
CA PRO A 39 16.81 -8.77 2.90
C PRO A 39 16.34 -8.64 1.46
N TYR A 40 16.14 -7.41 0.99
CA TYR A 40 15.72 -7.13 -0.38
C TYR A 40 16.33 -5.85 -0.93
N THR A 41 16.34 -5.71 -2.25
CA THR A 41 16.59 -4.46 -2.96
C THR A 41 15.35 -4.01 -3.69
N THR A 42 15.19 -2.70 -3.92
CA THR A 42 14.07 -2.17 -4.71
C THR A 42 14.53 -1.77 -6.11
N VAL A 43 13.70 -2.09 -7.10
CA VAL A 43 13.76 -1.51 -8.44
C VAL A 43 12.54 -0.61 -8.61
N PHE A 44 12.75 0.69 -8.63
CA PHE A 44 11.70 1.67 -8.83
C PHE A 44 11.38 1.83 -10.32
N LEU A 45 10.09 1.68 -10.67
CA LEU A 45 9.58 1.81 -12.03
C LEU A 45 8.58 2.97 -12.09
N GLU A 46 8.72 3.84 -13.09
CA GLU A 46 7.66 4.80 -13.41
C GLU A 46 6.46 4.07 -14.03
N PHE A 47 5.26 4.64 -13.92
CA PHE A 47 4.05 4.08 -14.51
C PHE A 47 4.18 3.56 -15.96
N PRO A 48 4.74 4.32 -16.93
CA PRO A 48 4.87 3.84 -18.30
C PRO A 48 5.88 2.69 -18.48
N ASP A 49 6.77 2.47 -17.50
CA ASP A 49 7.84 1.47 -17.58
C ASP A 49 7.46 0.13 -16.94
N ILE A 50 6.37 0.07 -16.16
CA ILE A 50 5.91 -1.16 -15.49
C ILE A 50 5.65 -2.27 -16.51
N GLU A 51 4.77 -2.04 -17.48
CA GLU A 51 4.39 -3.07 -18.44
C GLU A 51 5.55 -3.55 -19.32
N PRO A 52 6.35 -2.67 -19.96
CA PRO A 52 7.52 -3.09 -20.73
C PRO A 52 8.52 -3.91 -19.90
N THR A 53 8.83 -3.45 -18.68
CA THR A 53 9.82 -4.11 -17.82
C THR A 53 9.33 -5.50 -17.40
N LEU A 54 8.10 -5.62 -16.90
CA LEU A 54 7.60 -6.91 -16.42
C LEU A 54 7.42 -7.90 -17.59
N LYS A 55 7.11 -7.44 -18.80
CA LYS A 55 7.11 -8.27 -20.03
C LYS A 55 8.50 -8.80 -20.36
N GLU A 56 9.52 -7.96 -20.34
CA GLU A 56 10.91 -8.34 -20.63
C GLU A 56 11.42 -9.40 -19.63
N LEU A 57 10.99 -9.31 -18.37
CA LEU A 57 11.28 -10.30 -17.33
C LEU A 57 10.49 -11.61 -17.47
N GLY A 58 9.67 -11.76 -18.52
CA GLY A 58 8.88 -12.96 -18.79
C GLY A 58 7.70 -13.16 -17.83
N ILE A 59 7.28 -12.12 -17.12
CA ILE A 59 6.14 -12.19 -16.20
C ILE A 59 4.86 -12.19 -17.03
N SER A 60 3.91 -13.07 -16.68
CA SER A 60 2.59 -13.07 -17.31
C SER A 60 1.71 -11.97 -16.72
N PRO A 61 0.82 -11.36 -17.53
CA PRO A 61 -0.08 -10.33 -17.05
C PRO A 61 -1.07 -10.88 -16.02
N GLY A 62 -1.55 -10.00 -15.16
CA GLY A 62 -2.61 -10.30 -14.21
C GLY A 62 -4.00 -10.27 -14.85
N PRO A 63 -5.05 -10.22 -14.02
CA PRO A 63 -6.42 -10.00 -14.49
C PRO A 63 -6.52 -8.77 -15.42
N GLU A 64 -7.43 -8.83 -16.38
CA GLU A 64 -7.62 -7.77 -17.41
C GLU A 64 -6.38 -7.47 -18.26
N ASN A 65 -5.46 -8.43 -18.37
CA ASN A 65 -4.22 -8.31 -19.14
C ASN A 65 -3.30 -7.16 -18.64
N LYS A 66 -3.35 -6.86 -17.33
CA LYS A 66 -2.61 -5.73 -16.73
C LYS A 66 -1.30 -6.18 -16.07
N TYR A 67 -0.27 -5.36 -16.23
CA TYR A 67 0.99 -5.46 -15.50
C TYR A 67 0.99 -4.43 -14.38
N THR A 68 1.32 -4.87 -13.16
CA THR A 68 1.23 -4.05 -11.96
C THR A 68 2.37 -4.32 -11.01
N VAL A 69 2.64 -3.36 -10.13
CA VAL A 69 3.46 -3.55 -8.93
C VAL A 69 2.54 -3.72 -7.71
N PRO A 70 2.96 -4.46 -6.66
CA PRO A 70 4.27 -5.09 -6.51
C PRO A 70 4.46 -6.32 -7.41
N ALA A 71 5.68 -6.47 -7.89
CA ALA A 71 6.23 -7.74 -8.37
C ALA A 71 7.52 -8.02 -7.59
N VAL A 72 7.88 -9.28 -7.44
CA VAL A 72 9.12 -9.70 -6.79
C VAL A 72 9.87 -10.72 -7.63
N TYR A 73 11.19 -10.64 -7.59
CA TYR A 73 12.07 -11.74 -7.98
C TYR A 73 12.65 -12.37 -6.72
N HIS A 74 12.34 -13.63 -6.48
CA HIS A 74 12.96 -14.40 -5.42
C HIS A 74 14.25 -15.06 -5.92
N ILE A 75 15.37 -14.57 -5.41
CA ILE A 75 16.72 -14.93 -5.87
C ILE A 75 17.01 -16.42 -5.63
N PRO A 76 16.77 -17.00 -4.42
CA PRO A 76 17.06 -18.41 -4.15
C PRO A 76 16.34 -19.39 -5.09
N THR A 77 15.08 -19.12 -5.43
CA THR A 77 14.28 -20.00 -6.30
C THR A 77 14.22 -19.53 -7.76
N LYS A 78 14.89 -18.42 -8.09
CA LYS A 78 14.87 -17.79 -9.42
C LYS A 78 13.46 -17.59 -9.98
N LYS A 79 12.53 -17.12 -9.15
CA LYS A 79 11.11 -17.03 -9.50
C LYS A 79 10.60 -15.60 -9.48
N TYR A 80 9.93 -15.18 -10.55
CA TYR A 80 9.16 -13.95 -10.56
C TYR A 80 7.72 -14.19 -10.09
N ILE A 81 7.20 -13.27 -9.27
CA ILE A 81 5.84 -13.30 -8.75
C ILE A 81 5.29 -11.89 -8.79
N MET A 82 4.22 -11.68 -9.54
CA MET A 82 3.43 -10.44 -9.53
C MET A 82 2.13 -10.69 -8.76
N ASP A 83 1.52 -9.61 -8.27
CA ASP A 83 0.28 -9.58 -7.48
C ASP A 83 0.51 -9.84 -5.98
N SER A 84 0.22 -8.83 -5.16
CA SER A 84 0.32 -8.90 -3.70
C SER A 84 -0.42 -10.10 -3.09
N THR A 85 -1.53 -10.55 -3.68
CA THR A 85 -2.31 -11.70 -3.21
C THR A 85 -1.61 -13.04 -3.45
N LYS A 86 -0.64 -13.08 -4.36
CA LYS A 86 0.24 -14.25 -4.61
C LYS A 86 1.57 -14.12 -3.88
N ILE A 87 2.09 -12.90 -3.78
CA ILE A 87 3.37 -12.62 -3.10
C ILE A 87 3.25 -12.91 -1.61
N ALA A 88 2.20 -12.46 -0.93
CA ALA A 88 2.09 -12.63 0.52
C ALA A 88 2.04 -14.12 0.96
N PRO A 89 1.21 -15.00 0.36
CA PRO A 89 1.25 -16.44 0.65
C PRO A 89 2.60 -17.10 0.31
N PHE A 90 3.27 -16.63 -0.74
CA PHE A 90 4.61 -17.12 -1.07
C PHE A 90 5.64 -16.74 0.01
N LEU A 91 5.63 -15.49 0.48
CA LEU A 91 6.51 -15.05 1.55
C LEU A 91 6.21 -15.77 2.86
N GLU A 92 4.94 -15.95 3.21
CA GLU A 92 4.55 -16.68 4.43
C GLU A 92 4.98 -18.15 4.41
N SER A 93 4.86 -18.81 3.26
CA SER A 93 5.29 -20.22 3.12
C SER A 93 6.81 -20.39 3.03
N THR A 94 7.53 -19.41 2.45
CA THR A 94 8.99 -19.47 2.30
C THR A 94 9.72 -18.99 3.57
N TYR A 95 9.14 -18.02 4.28
CA TYR A 95 9.68 -17.38 5.48
C TYR A 95 8.62 -17.39 6.59
N PRO A 96 8.40 -18.54 7.26
CA PRO A 96 7.26 -18.71 8.18
C PRO A 96 7.42 -17.96 9.51
N ASP A 97 8.63 -17.55 9.89
CA ASP A 97 8.90 -16.86 11.16
C ASP A 97 9.49 -15.47 10.92
N PRO A 98 9.02 -14.42 11.63
CA PRO A 98 7.79 -14.39 12.44
C PRO A 98 6.51 -14.56 11.60
N PRO A 99 5.44 -15.18 12.13
CA PRO A 99 4.22 -15.44 11.37
C PRO A 99 3.45 -14.16 11.08
N VAL A 100 2.79 -14.10 9.92
CA VAL A 100 1.87 -13.02 9.54
C VAL A 100 0.54 -13.64 9.13
N PRO A 101 -0.49 -13.60 10.00
CA PRO A 101 -1.83 -14.05 9.62
C PRO A 101 -2.34 -13.31 8.40
N LEU A 102 -2.51 -14.03 7.29
CA LEU A 102 -2.95 -13.46 6.02
C LEU A 102 -4.47 -13.23 5.98
N GLU A 103 -5.23 -14.06 6.70
CA GLU A 103 -6.68 -14.06 6.70
C GLU A 103 -7.22 -14.19 8.13
N SER A 104 -8.31 -13.48 8.42
CA SER A 104 -9.12 -13.63 9.62
C SER A 104 -10.53 -13.11 9.36
N THR A 105 -11.53 -13.53 10.14
CA THR A 105 -12.91 -13.01 10.00
C THR A 105 -12.95 -11.50 10.21
N LEU A 106 -12.33 -11.02 11.30
CA LEU A 106 -12.23 -9.59 11.60
C LEU A 106 -11.45 -8.83 10.52
N GLY A 107 -10.32 -9.38 10.07
CA GLY A 107 -9.49 -8.77 9.03
C GLY A 107 -10.19 -8.63 7.69
N ARG A 108 -11.01 -9.60 7.29
CA ARG A 108 -11.85 -9.54 6.07
C ARG A 108 -12.97 -8.51 6.18
N GLU A 109 -13.60 -8.41 7.36
CA GLU A 109 -14.62 -7.39 7.60
C GLU A 109 -14.03 -5.97 7.50
N ILE A 110 -12.90 -5.75 8.18
CA ILE A 110 -12.16 -4.48 8.12
C ILE A 110 -11.75 -4.18 6.67
N ALA A 111 -11.13 -5.13 5.97
CA ALA A 111 -10.66 -4.91 4.61
C ALA A 111 -11.79 -4.65 3.61
N THR A 112 -12.98 -5.20 3.83
CA THR A 112 -14.17 -4.91 2.99
C THR A 112 -14.63 -3.47 3.25
N LYS A 113 -14.94 -3.13 4.50
CA LYS A 113 -15.45 -1.79 4.86
C LYS A 113 -14.44 -0.68 4.56
N ALA A 114 -13.15 -0.93 4.82
CA ALA A 114 -12.07 0.00 4.54
C ALA A 114 -11.93 0.29 3.04
N ARG A 115 -12.13 -0.69 2.15
CA ARG A 115 -12.10 -0.44 0.70
C ARG A 115 -13.19 0.51 0.25
N ASP A 116 -14.35 0.49 0.88
CA ASP A 116 -15.44 1.40 0.55
C ASP A 116 -15.15 2.83 1.04
N VAL A 117 -14.68 2.97 2.28
CA VAL A 117 -14.48 4.30 2.91
C VAL A 117 -13.11 4.90 2.59
N VAL A 118 -12.02 4.18 2.88
CA VAL A 118 -10.64 4.62 2.60
C VAL A 118 -10.41 4.64 1.09
N GLY A 119 -10.98 3.70 0.34
CA GLY A 119 -10.91 3.74 -1.14
C GLY A 119 -11.56 4.99 -1.73
N THR A 120 -12.64 5.49 -1.12
CA THR A 120 -13.25 6.77 -1.51
C THR A 120 -12.30 7.93 -1.25
N VAL A 121 -11.69 8.03 -0.06
CA VAL A 121 -10.64 9.04 0.23
C VAL A 121 -9.50 8.97 -0.77
N PHE A 122 -9.03 7.76 -1.06
CA PHE A 122 -7.93 7.58 -1.99
C PHE A 122 -8.30 8.08 -3.38
N ARG A 123 -9.52 7.81 -3.84
CA ARG A 123 -10.01 8.29 -5.14
C ARG A 123 -10.16 9.81 -5.15
N THR A 124 -10.83 10.41 -4.16
CA THR A 124 -11.21 11.82 -4.18
C THR A 124 -10.10 12.76 -3.72
N SER A 125 -9.21 12.31 -2.84
CA SER A 125 -8.23 13.18 -2.20
C SER A 125 -6.78 12.82 -2.54
N ILE A 126 -6.42 11.54 -2.52
CA ILE A 126 -5.02 11.12 -2.75
C ILE A 126 -4.66 11.07 -4.23
N THR A 127 -5.44 10.36 -5.04
CA THR A 127 -5.19 10.11 -6.47
C THR A 127 -4.90 11.40 -7.26
N PRO A 128 -5.71 12.48 -7.16
CA PRO A 128 -5.39 13.73 -7.86
C PRO A 128 -4.11 14.41 -7.36
N ARG A 129 -3.75 14.22 -6.08
CA ARG A 129 -2.53 14.79 -5.47
C ARG A 129 -1.26 14.00 -5.78
N GLU A 130 -1.38 12.75 -6.28
CA GLU A 130 -0.22 11.98 -6.77
C GLU A 130 0.52 12.72 -7.89
N MET A 131 -0.18 13.57 -8.67
CA MET A 131 0.42 14.47 -9.66
C MET A 131 1.57 15.32 -9.10
N ASN A 132 1.54 15.65 -7.81
CA ASN A 132 2.58 16.48 -7.17
C ASN A 132 3.88 15.72 -6.88
N ILE A 133 3.85 14.39 -6.91
CA ILE A 133 5.00 13.55 -6.54
C ILE A 133 5.46 12.62 -7.66
N ILE A 134 4.73 12.51 -8.76
CA ILE A 134 5.17 11.72 -9.92
C ILE A 134 5.97 12.60 -10.89
N SER A 135 6.93 12.00 -11.58
CA SER A 135 7.81 12.71 -12.51
C SER A 135 7.02 13.31 -13.69
N PRO A 136 7.50 14.39 -14.34
CA PRO A 136 6.82 14.98 -15.49
C PRO A 136 6.50 13.98 -16.61
N ARG A 137 7.37 12.99 -16.84
CA ARG A 137 7.16 11.91 -17.81
C ARG A 137 6.00 10.99 -17.39
N ALA A 138 5.95 10.60 -16.12
CA ALA A 138 4.89 9.76 -15.60
C ALA A 138 3.54 10.49 -15.47
N GLN A 139 3.54 11.82 -15.30
CA GLN A 139 2.33 12.64 -15.21
C GLN A 139 1.42 12.52 -16.44
N GLU A 140 1.97 12.52 -17.66
CA GLU A 140 1.18 12.38 -18.88
C GLU A 140 0.44 11.04 -18.92
N TYR A 141 1.17 9.93 -18.66
CA TYR A 141 0.58 8.61 -18.58
C TYR A 141 -0.49 8.53 -17.49
N PHE A 142 -0.19 9.07 -16.30
CA PHE A 142 -1.09 9.04 -15.16
C PHE A 142 -2.37 9.80 -15.46
N ARG A 143 -2.28 11.06 -15.91
CA ARG A 143 -3.44 11.88 -16.27
C ARG A 143 -4.30 11.17 -17.30
N ARG A 144 -3.73 10.76 -18.44
CA ARG A 144 -4.46 10.10 -19.53
C ARG A 144 -5.22 8.87 -19.02
N THR A 145 -4.58 8.02 -18.23
CA THR A 145 -5.19 6.75 -17.77
C THR A 145 -6.21 6.96 -16.65
N ARG A 146 -5.99 7.92 -15.75
CA ARG A 146 -6.90 8.17 -14.62
C ARG A 146 -8.12 8.99 -15.05
N GLU A 147 -7.94 10.03 -15.85
CA GLU A 147 -9.06 10.84 -16.36
C GLU A 147 -9.96 10.04 -17.30
N ALA A 148 -9.40 9.16 -18.14
CA ALA A 148 -10.20 8.24 -18.95
C ALA A 148 -11.07 7.30 -18.08
N ARG A 149 -10.58 6.90 -16.90
CA ARG A 149 -11.33 6.07 -15.94
C ARG A 149 -12.35 6.89 -15.15
N LEU A 150 -12.02 8.13 -14.80
CA LEU A 150 -12.89 9.03 -14.01
C LEU A 150 -13.99 9.67 -14.85
N GLY A 151 -13.74 9.89 -16.14
CA GLY A 151 -14.64 10.61 -17.05
C GLY A 151 -14.59 12.14 -16.92
N HIS A 152 -13.67 12.67 -16.10
CA HIS A 152 -13.46 14.10 -15.88
C HIS A 152 -12.00 14.36 -15.44
N ARG A 153 -11.64 15.63 -15.19
CA ARG A 153 -10.27 16.00 -14.85
C ARG A 153 -9.91 15.61 -13.42
N LEU A 154 -8.63 15.37 -13.15
CA LEU A 154 -8.14 15.14 -11.78
C LEU A 154 -8.43 16.34 -10.86
N GLU A 155 -8.31 17.56 -11.39
CA GLU A 155 -8.53 18.78 -10.59
C GLU A 155 -9.97 18.94 -10.10
N ASP A 156 -10.95 18.36 -10.80
CA ASP A 156 -12.37 18.45 -10.43
C ASP A 156 -12.68 17.73 -9.09
N LEU A 157 -11.78 16.83 -8.66
CA LEU A 157 -11.85 16.13 -7.38
C LEU A 157 -11.32 16.97 -6.21
N LEU A 158 -10.53 18.00 -6.50
CA LEU A 158 -9.90 18.88 -5.51
C LEU A 158 -10.67 20.19 -5.29
N ASP A 159 -11.90 20.26 -5.82
CA ASP A 159 -12.86 21.28 -5.43
C ASP A 159 -13.15 21.17 -3.93
N GLU A 160 -12.89 22.25 -3.18
CA GLU A 160 -12.89 22.22 -1.71
C GLU A 160 -14.25 21.79 -1.13
N GLU A 161 -15.35 22.26 -1.73
CA GLU A 161 -16.69 21.93 -1.29
C GLU A 161 -17.00 20.44 -1.53
N LYS A 162 -16.73 19.94 -2.74
CA LYS A 162 -16.94 18.51 -3.07
C LYS A 162 -16.05 17.59 -2.24
N GLU A 163 -14.80 17.98 -2.01
CA GLU A 163 -13.89 17.20 -1.19
C GLU A 163 -14.39 17.13 0.26
N GLU A 164 -14.81 18.26 0.86
CA GLU A 164 -15.33 18.26 2.23
C GLU A 164 -16.65 17.50 2.36
N GLN A 165 -17.53 17.57 1.36
CA GLN A 165 -18.74 16.75 1.28
C GLN A 165 -18.40 15.26 1.24
N ALA A 166 -17.40 14.85 0.44
CA ALA A 166 -16.95 13.47 0.36
C ALA A 166 -16.40 12.97 1.72
N TRP A 167 -15.63 13.80 2.43
CA TRP A 167 -15.15 13.50 3.78
C TRP A 167 -16.29 13.36 4.80
N THR A 168 -17.27 14.25 4.74
CA THR A 168 -18.43 14.21 5.62
C THR A 168 -19.23 12.92 5.40
N ALA A 169 -19.45 12.55 4.13
CA ALA A 169 -20.23 11.37 3.75
C ALA A 169 -19.63 10.04 4.24
N ILE A 170 -18.30 9.95 4.38
CA ILE A 170 -17.63 8.74 4.85
C ILE A 170 -17.33 8.74 6.35
N ALA A 171 -17.59 9.83 7.08
CA ALA A 171 -17.10 10.02 8.43
C ALA A 171 -17.56 8.91 9.41
N ASP A 172 -18.82 8.50 9.33
CA ASP A 172 -19.34 7.40 10.15
C ASP A 172 -18.74 6.05 9.77
N GLY A 173 -18.52 5.83 8.47
CA GLY A 173 -17.84 4.64 7.97
C GLY A 173 -16.38 4.56 8.43
N MET A 174 -15.66 5.69 8.43
CA MET A 174 -14.30 5.79 8.97
C MET A 174 -14.27 5.44 10.45
N ARG A 175 -15.20 5.99 11.26
CA ARG A 175 -15.34 5.64 12.68
C ARG A 175 -15.64 4.16 12.88
N ALA A 176 -16.58 3.59 12.11
CA ALA A 176 -16.94 2.18 12.23
C ALA A 176 -15.77 1.24 11.92
N VAL A 177 -14.99 1.52 10.88
CA VAL A 177 -13.75 0.78 10.58
C VAL A 177 -12.72 0.96 11.71
N GLY A 178 -12.61 2.18 12.23
CA GLY A 178 -11.79 2.52 13.38
C GLY A 178 -12.07 1.66 14.62
N GLU A 179 -13.34 1.54 14.99
CA GLU A 179 -13.77 0.71 16.12
C GLU A 179 -13.51 -0.79 15.88
N LEU A 180 -13.71 -1.29 14.65
CA LEU A 180 -13.37 -2.67 14.31
C LEU A 180 -11.87 -2.96 14.50
N MET A 181 -11.00 -2.04 14.10
CA MET A 181 -9.55 -2.19 14.33
C MET A 181 -9.19 -2.23 15.82
N ARG A 182 -10.03 -1.64 16.69
CA ARG A 182 -9.83 -1.60 18.14
C ARG A 182 -10.43 -2.80 18.87
N THR A 183 -11.03 -3.76 18.17
CA THR A 183 -11.68 -4.94 18.77
C THR A 183 -10.80 -5.66 19.78
N ASN A 184 -9.51 -5.82 19.48
CA ASN A 184 -8.53 -6.51 20.34
C ASN A 184 -7.53 -5.54 21.00
N LYS A 185 -7.89 -4.26 21.18
CA LYS A 185 -6.97 -3.22 21.67
C LYS A 185 -6.39 -3.51 23.07
N ALA A 186 -7.10 -4.29 23.88
CA ALA A 186 -6.60 -4.71 25.19
C ALA A 186 -5.36 -5.63 25.09
N ASP A 187 -5.22 -6.36 23.99
CA ASP A 187 -4.16 -7.36 23.77
C ASP A 187 -2.96 -6.80 22.99
N GLY A 188 -3.11 -5.63 22.37
CA GLY A 188 -2.04 -4.94 21.67
C GLY A 188 -2.54 -3.92 20.63
N PRO A 189 -1.62 -3.26 19.91
CA PRO A 189 -1.95 -2.19 18.96
C PRO A 189 -2.48 -2.70 17.62
N PHE A 190 -2.40 -4.01 17.34
CA PHE A 190 -2.76 -4.58 16.04
C PHE A 190 -4.19 -5.12 16.03
N VAL A 191 -4.74 -5.28 14.83
CA VAL A 191 -6.10 -5.80 14.59
C VAL A 191 -6.34 -7.13 15.30
N LEU A 192 -5.33 -8.00 15.36
CA LEU A 192 -5.39 -9.31 16.02
C LEU A 192 -4.70 -9.34 17.39
N GLY A 193 -4.45 -8.18 17.99
CA GLY A 193 -3.85 -8.04 19.32
C GLY A 193 -2.36 -7.71 19.27
N SER A 194 -1.51 -8.65 19.69
CA SER A 194 -0.10 -8.38 20.02
C SER A 194 0.88 -8.39 18.85
N GLN A 195 0.54 -9.07 17.75
CA GLN A 195 1.40 -9.19 16.55
C GLN A 195 0.68 -8.67 15.30
N PRO A 196 1.40 -8.11 14.32
CA PRO A 196 0.80 -7.61 13.10
C PRO A 196 0.23 -8.74 12.23
N SER A 197 -0.89 -8.44 11.60
CA SER A 197 -1.50 -9.25 10.55
C SER A 197 -1.36 -8.58 9.18
N TYR A 198 -1.72 -9.30 8.12
CA TYR A 198 -1.75 -8.71 6.77
C TYR A 198 -2.79 -7.59 6.61
N THR A 199 -3.79 -7.54 7.52
CA THR A 199 -4.73 -6.42 7.61
C THR A 199 -4.08 -5.18 8.25
N ASP A 200 -3.18 -5.35 9.22
CA ASP A 200 -2.42 -4.22 9.76
C ASP A 200 -1.53 -3.59 8.68
N PHE A 201 -0.84 -4.43 7.89
CA PHE A 201 -0.01 -3.94 6.77
C PHE A 201 -0.83 -3.30 5.64
N PHE A 202 -2.07 -3.74 5.43
CA PHE A 202 -2.99 -3.10 4.50
C PHE A 202 -3.31 -1.66 4.91
N ILE A 203 -3.68 -1.48 6.18
CA ILE A 203 -4.05 -0.18 6.73
C ILE A 203 -2.81 0.70 6.83
N ALA A 204 -1.76 0.24 7.49
CA ALA A 204 -0.53 1.00 7.68
C ALA A 204 0.13 1.38 6.35
N GLY A 205 0.15 0.47 5.36
CA GLY A 205 0.69 0.77 4.04
C GLY A 205 -0.13 1.81 3.28
N SER A 206 -1.46 1.80 3.44
CA SER A 206 -2.33 2.85 2.90
C SER A 206 -2.08 4.19 3.59
N LEU A 207 -1.97 4.21 4.92
CA LEU A 207 -1.69 5.43 5.67
C LEU A 207 -0.32 6.02 5.33
N GLN A 208 0.69 5.17 5.18
CA GLN A 208 2.03 5.61 4.77
C GLN A 208 2.01 6.17 3.34
N ALA A 209 1.34 5.51 2.40
CA ALA A 209 1.15 6.05 1.05
C ALA A 209 0.46 7.43 1.07
N ALA A 210 -0.63 7.57 1.84
CA ALA A 210 -1.32 8.84 2.00
C ALA A 210 -0.38 9.93 2.54
N ARG A 211 0.47 9.60 3.51
CA ARG A 211 1.45 10.53 4.09
C ARG A 211 2.49 10.98 3.09
N ILE A 212 3.01 10.06 2.27
CA ILE A 212 3.97 10.37 1.22
C ILE A 212 3.33 11.25 0.14
N VAL A 213 2.05 11.09 -0.17
CA VAL A 213 1.36 11.93 -1.16
C VAL A 213 1.00 13.30 -0.57
N ASP A 214 0.26 13.34 0.54
CA ASP A 214 -0.16 14.56 1.23
C ASP A 214 -0.38 14.32 2.73
N ASP A 215 0.50 14.90 3.56
CA ASP A 215 0.48 14.73 5.03
C ASP A 215 -0.82 15.25 5.69
N ARG A 216 -1.53 16.20 5.06
CA ARG A 216 -2.81 16.70 5.58
C ARG A 216 -3.90 15.64 5.46
N VAL A 217 -3.92 14.90 4.36
CA VAL A 217 -4.86 13.79 4.17
C VAL A 217 -4.55 12.68 5.17
N PHE A 218 -3.27 12.30 5.32
CA PHE A 218 -2.85 11.37 6.36
C PHE A 218 -3.33 11.80 7.75
N THR A 219 -3.09 13.06 8.11
CA THR A 219 -3.49 13.64 9.41
C THR A 219 -5.01 13.55 9.62
N LYS A 220 -5.81 13.83 8.59
CA LYS A 220 -7.29 13.71 8.65
C LYS A 220 -7.73 12.25 8.85
N ILE A 221 -7.06 11.28 8.22
CA ILE A 221 -7.37 9.85 8.42
C ILE A 221 -7.03 9.39 9.84
N VAL A 222 -5.83 9.68 10.33
CA VAL A 222 -5.38 9.19 11.65
C VAL A 222 -6.03 9.91 12.83
N ALA A 223 -6.85 10.94 12.57
CA ALA A 223 -7.72 11.54 13.57
C ALA A 223 -8.92 10.65 13.93
N TYR A 224 -9.31 9.71 13.06
CA TYR A 224 -10.33 8.71 13.37
C TYR A 224 -9.75 7.63 14.31
N PRO A 225 -10.57 7.02 15.19
CA PRO A 225 -10.13 5.98 16.11
C PRO A 225 -9.44 4.80 15.40
N GLY A 226 -8.46 4.17 16.05
CA GLY A 226 -7.83 2.92 15.58
C GLY A 226 -6.75 3.10 14.51
N TYR A 227 -6.92 4.01 13.54
CA TYR A 227 -5.95 4.20 12.45
C TYR A 227 -4.55 4.56 12.95
N ARG A 228 -4.47 5.48 13.91
CA ARG A 228 -3.20 5.88 14.53
C ARG A 228 -2.53 4.72 15.26
N ASP A 229 -3.31 3.97 16.05
CA ASP A 229 -2.79 2.84 16.84
C ASP A 229 -2.12 1.79 15.94
N VAL A 230 -2.81 1.39 14.85
CA VAL A 230 -2.30 0.43 13.86
C VAL A 230 -1.07 0.97 13.13
N TYR A 231 -1.11 2.26 12.72
CA TYR A 231 0.02 2.89 12.04
C TYR A 231 1.26 2.93 12.92
N GLU A 232 1.14 3.44 14.16
CA GLU A 232 2.25 3.54 15.12
C GLU A 232 2.79 2.15 15.49
N GLY A 233 1.93 1.13 15.61
CA GLY A 233 2.35 -0.26 15.78
C GLY A 233 3.20 -0.80 14.62
N CYS A 234 2.99 -0.29 13.39
CA CYS A 234 3.74 -0.70 12.21
C CYS A 234 4.97 0.18 11.90
N VAL A 235 5.14 1.35 12.55
CA VAL A 235 6.28 2.26 12.32
C VAL A 235 7.64 1.56 12.42
N PRO A 236 7.90 0.65 13.40
CA PRO A 236 9.17 -0.06 13.48
C PRO A 236 9.51 -0.91 12.24
N TYR A 237 8.54 -1.16 11.37
CA TYR A 237 8.72 -1.94 10.13
C TYR A 237 8.73 -1.04 8.87
N MET A 238 8.84 0.28 9.04
CA MET A 238 8.85 1.27 7.94
C MET A 238 10.22 1.91 7.70
N ASP A 239 11.26 1.48 8.42
CA ASP A 239 12.60 2.11 8.34
C ASP A 239 13.23 1.99 6.95
N LYS A 240 13.04 0.85 6.27
CA LYS A 240 13.51 0.66 4.89
C LYS A 240 12.46 1.12 3.88
N ARG A 241 12.75 2.23 3.20
CA ARG A 241 11.82 2.94 2.30
C ARG A 241 12.20 2.87 0.82
N ASP A 242 13.43 2.43 0.56
CA ASP A 242 14.07 2.24 -0.74
C ASP A 242 14.43 0.77 -1.00
#